data_AF-A0A536ALY0-F1
#
_entry.id   AF-A0A536ALY0-F1
#
_cell.length_a   1.000
_cell.length_b   1.000
_cell.length_c   1.000
_cell.angle_alpha   90.00
_cell.angle_beta   90.00
_cell.angle_gamma   90.00
#
_symmetry.space_group_name_H-M   'P 1'
#
loop_
_entity.id
_entity.type
_entity.pdbx_description
1 polymer ?
#
loop_
_entity_poly.entity_id
_entity_poly.type
_entity_poly.pdbx_seq_one_letter_code
_entity_poly.pdbx_strand_id
1 'polypeptide(L)'
;KTLDGVAELCDALISRAAKRNAVVVSIGGGVVQDATGFLASVIYRGVRWVYVPTTLLAQADSCIGSKTSINFRQFKNLLGTMYPPQHVIVHPPLATTLDDHQFFSGLGEIVKMHIVAGHDDVVRLEARMAALCRREPPAVSEAVRSSLRIKQRFIEEDEFDRGLRRL
;
A
#
# COMPACT_ATOMS: atom_id res chain seq x y z
N LYS A 1 -5.04 -13.68 -1.58
CA LYS A 1 -4.80 -12.81 -2.77
C LYS A 1 -4.90 -13.65 -4.05
N THR A 2 -6.06 -14.24 -4.31
CA THR A 2 -6.33 -15.16 -5.43
C THR A 2 -7.64 -14.77 -6.08
N LEU A 3 -7.93 -15.32 -7.27
CA LEU A 3 -9.23 -15.13 -7.92
C LEU A 3 -10.39 -15.63 -7.05
N ASP A 4 -10.25 -16.81 -6.44
CA ASP A 4 -11.30 -17.39 -5.58
C ASP A 4 -11.60 -16.49 -4.39
N GLY A 5 -10.57 -15.96 -3.72
CA GLY A 5 -10.78 -15.02 -2.62
C GLY A 5 -11.43 -13.70 -3.07
N VAL A 6 -11.21 -13.24 -4.31
CA VAL A 6 -11.94 -12.09 -4.86
C VAL A 6 -13.39 -12.46 -5.19
N ALA A 7 -13.65 -13.67 -5.69
CA ALA A 7 -15.00 -14.15 -5.94
C ALA A 7 -15.84 -14.21 -4.66
N GLU A 8 -15.27 -14.72 -3.56
CA GLU A 8 -15.91 -14.69 -2.23
C GLU A 8 -16.28 -13.28 -1.78
N LEU A 9 -15.41 -12.29 -2.05
CA LEU A 9 -15.71 -10.88 -1.76
C LEU A 9 -16.82 -10.32 -2.65
N CYS A 10 -16.88 -10.71 -3.93
CA CYS A 10 -18.00 -10.38 -4.81
C CYS A 10 -19.33 -10.91 -4.25
N ASP A 11 -19.36 -12.19 -3.86
CA ASP A 11 -20.55 -12.82 -3.30
C ASP A 11 -21.01 -12.12 -2.01
N ALA A 12 -20.05 -11.75 -1.15
CA ALA A 12 -20.31 -11.00 0.07
C ALA A 12 -20.87 -9.59 -0.18
N LEU A 13 -20.54 -8.93 -1.29
CA LEU A 13 -21.10 -7.62 -1.65
C LEU A 13 -22.49 -7.76 -2.30
N ILE A 14 -22.65 -8.73 -3.20
CA ILE A 14 -23.91 -8.96 -3.93
C ILE A 14 -25.01 -9.42 -2.97
N SER A 15 -24.68 -10.31 -2.02
CA SER A 15 -25.61 -10.75 -0.97
C SER A 15 -26.11 -9.60 -0.09
N ARG A 16 -25.36 -8.51 0.02
CA ARG A 16 -25.74 -7.27 0.72
C ARG A 16 -26.43 -6.25 -0.17
N ALA A 17 -26.85 -6.65 -1.37
CA ALA A 17 -27.49 -5.80 -2.38
C ALA A 17 -26.69 -4.53 -2.73
N ALA A 18 -25.36 -4.61 -2.66
CA ALA A 18 -24.48 -3.52 -3.10
C ALA A 18 -24.80 -3.11 -4.55
N LYS A 19 -24.68 -1.82 -4.83
CA LYS A 19 -24.93 -1.25 -6.17
C LYS A 19 -23.68 -0.52 -6.65
N ARG A 20 -23.69 -0.07 -7.90
CA ARG A 20 -22.58 0.67 -8.53
C ARG A 20 -22.11 1.93 -7.76
N ASN A 21 -22.97 2.52 -6.92
CA ASN A 21 -22.65 3.71 -6.12
C ASN A 21 -22.02 3.37 -4.75
N ALA A 22 -21.88 2.09 -4.41
CA ALA A 22 -21.24 1.63 -3.19
C ALA A 22 -19.80 2.15 -3.10
N VAL A 23 -19.32 2.28 -1.85
CA VAL A 23 -17.94 2.61 -1.54
C VAL A 23 -17.35 1.45 -0.76
N VAL A 24 -16.30 0.83 -1.29
CA VAL A 24 -15.56 -0.22 -0.58
C VAL A 24 -14.53 0.44 0.32
N VAL A 25 -14.57 0.15 1.63
CA VAL A 25 -13.53 0.60 2.56
C VAL A 25 -12.61 -0.58 2.82
N SER A 26 -11.35 -0.44 2.39
CA SER A 26 -10.31 -1.45 2.54
C SER A 26 -9.45 -1.11 3.75
N ILE A 27 -9.40 -2.00 4.74
CA ILE A 27 -8.63 -1.81 5.98
C ILE A 27 -7.69 -3.00 6.12
N GLY A 28 -6.38 -2.76 6.04
CA GLY A 28 -5.39 -3.84 6.13
C GLY A 28 -4.05 -3.51 5.48
N GLY A 29 -3.17 -4.50 5.39
CA GLY A 29 -1.89 -4.39 4.67
C GLY A 29 -2.04 -4.52 3.15
N GLY A 30 -0.91 -4.64 2.44
CA GLY A 30 -0.87 -4.68 0.98
C GLY A 30 -1.67 -5.83 0.35
N VAL A 31 -1.78 -6.98 1.02
CA VAL A 31 -2.60 -8.12 0.56
C VAL A 31 -4.09 -7.75 0.46
N VAL A 32 -4.59 -7.02 1.46
CA VAL A 32 -5.99 -6.57 1.50
C VAL A 32 -6.20 -5.46 0.46
N GLN A 33 -5.27 -4.50 0.38
CA GLN A 33 -5.28 -3.45 -0.65
C GLN A 33 -5.43 -4.03 -2.05
N ASP A 34 -4.57 -4.99 -2.40
CA ASP A 34 -4.54 -5.61 -3.70
C ASP A 34 -5.84 -6.35 -4.04
N ALA A 35 -6.34 -7.19 -3.13
CA ALA A 35 -7.56 -7.95 -3.35
C ALA A 35 -8.79 -7.03 -3.48
N THR A 36 -8.93 -6.07 -2.57
CA THR A 36 -10.06 -5.12 -2.55
C THR A 36 -9.99 -4.11 -3.70
N GLY A 37 -8.80 -3.65 -4.08
CA GLY A 37 -8.61 -2.73 -5.19
C GLY A 37 -8.84 -3.41 -6.55
N PHE A 38 -8.44 -4.68 -6.69
CA PHE A 38 -8.78 -5.48 -7.88
C PHE A 38 -10.28 -5.77 -7.94
N LEU A 39 -10.91 -6.14 -6.81
CA LEU A 39 -12.36 -6.27 -6.71
C LEU A 39 -13.06 -4.97 -7.14
N ALA A 40 -12.63 -3.84 -6.60
CA ALA A 40 -13.23 -2.54 -6.86
C ALA A 40 -13.10 -2.11 -8.33
N SER A 41 -12.04 -2.52 -9.02
CA SER A 41 -11.86 -2.20 -10.45
C SER A 41 -12.74 -3.03 -11.37
N VAL A 42 -13.08 -4.27 -11.00
CA VAL A 42 -13.85 -5.19 -11.86
C VAL A 42 -15.34 -5.23 -11.53
N ILE A 43 -15.73 -5.12 -10.26
CA ILE A 43 -17.14 -5.21 -9.86
C ILE A 43 -17.90 -3.99 -10.40
N TYR A 44 -19.03 -4.24 -11.08
CA TYR A 44 -19.81 -3.21 -11.79
C TYR A 44 -18.98 -2.35 -12.76
N ARG A 45 -17.84 -2.86 -13.26
CA ARG A 45 -16.86 -2.12 -14.09
C ARG A 45 -16.21 -0.92 -13.38
N GLY A 46 -16.14 -0.97 -12.05
CA GLY A 46 -15.56 0.08 -11.23
C GLY A 46 -16.54 0.57 -10.16
N VAL A 47 -16.16 0.41 -8.91
CA VAL A 47 -16.79 1.08 -7.77
C VAL A 47 -15.76 1.88 -7.00
N ARG A 48 -16.22 2.93 -6.34
CA ARG A 48 -15.36 3.78 -5.51
C ARG A 48 -14.81 2.98 -4.34
N TRP A 49 -13.57 3.28 -3.95
CA TRP A 49 -12.98 2.67 -2.77
C TRP A 49 -12.05 3.63 -2.02
N VAL A 50 -11.90 3.37 -0.73
CA VAL A 50 -11.03 4.10 0.20
C VAL A 50 -10.09 3.09 0.85
N TYR A 51 -8.83 3.46 1.03
CA TYR A 51 -7.83 2.59 1.62
C TYR A 51 -7.30 3.12 2.95
N VAL A 52 -7.26 2.25 3.96
CA VAL A 52 -6.71 2.49 5.30
C VAL A 52 -5.58 1.47 5.54
N PRO A 53 -4.33 1.79 5.15
CA PRO A 53 -3.20 0.89 5.34
C PRO A 53 -2.87 0.69 6.82
N THR A 54 -2.73 -0.56 7.26
CA THR A 54 -2.41 -0.89 8.67
C THR A 54 -0.99 -1.38 8.89
N THR A 55 -0.34 -1.97 7.87
CA THR A 55 1.07 -2.39 7.94
C THR A 55 2.02 -1.24 7.62
N LEU A 56 3.20 -1.18 8.25
CA LEU A 56 4.19 -0.13 7.96
C LEU A 56 4.58 -0.08 6.47
N LEU A 57 4.80 -1.26 5.86
CA LEU A 57 5.10 -1.37 4.42
C LEU A 57 4.02 -0.70 3.58
N ALA A 58 2.75 -1.05 3.81
CA ALA A 58 1.67 -0.45 3.04
C ALA A 58 1.52 1.05 3.27
N GLN A 59 1.73 1.51 4.51
CA GLN A 59 1.67 2.93 4.86
C GLN A 59 2.79 3.74 4.20
N ALA A 60 3.98 3.17 4.03
CA ALA A 60 5.15 3.88 3.52
C ALA A 60 5.44 3.68 2.03
N ASP A 61 4.82 2.67 1.41
CA ASP A 61 5.09 2.29 0.04
C ASP A 61 3.80 1.95 -0.72
N SER A 62 3.19 0.79 -0.48
CA SER A 62 2.21 0.22 -1.43
C SER A 62 0.92 1.05 -1.57
N CYS A 63 0.56 1.88 -0.60
CA CYS A 63 -0.68 2.64 -0.62
C CYS A 63 -0.80 3.69 -1.73
N ILE A 64 0.31 4.06 -2.38
CA ILE A 64 0.31 5.00 -3.52
C ILE A 64 0.82 4.39 -4.82
N GLY A 65 0.26 4.88 -5.93
CA GLY A 65 0.64 4.54 -7.30
C GLY A 65 -0.16 3.40 -7.94
N SER A 66 -1.38 3.18 -7.45
CA SER A 66 -2.54 2.60 -8.17
C SER A 66 -2.45 1.13 -8.61
N LYS A 67 -1.33 0.45 -8.41
CA LYS A 67 -1.15 -0.96 -8.76
C LYS A 67 -2.00 -1.82 -7.84
N THR A 68 -2.96 -2.54 -8.42
CA THR A 68 -3.72 -3.59 -7.74
C THR A 68 -3.54 -4.88 -8.51
N SER A 69 -3.27 -5.98 -7.83
CA SER A 69 -3.00 -7.26 -8.48
C SER A 69 -3.51 -8.42 -7.66
N ILE A 70 -3.64 -9.60 -8.24
CA ILE A 70 -3.87 -10.88 -7.56
C ILE A 70 -3.00 -11.96 -8.20
N ASN A 71 -2.77 -13.02 -7.43
CA ASN A 71 -2.04 -14.17 -7.94
C ASN A 71 -2.94 -14.99 -8.86
N PHE A 72 -2.36 -15.55 -9.92
CA PHE A 72 -3.01 -16.51 -10.79
C PHE A 72 -2.26 -17.82 -10.74
N ARG A 73 -2.84 -18.83 -10.07
CA ARG A 73 -2.18 -20.12 -9.81
C ARG A 73 -0.81 -19.88 -9.16
N GLN A 74 0.27 -20.39 -9.74
CA GLN A 74 1.65 -20.20 -9.26
C GLN A 74 2.26 -18.82 -9.58
N PHE A 75 1.60 -18.00 -10.42
CA PHE A 75 2.14 -16.71 -10.85
C PHE A 75 1.73 -15.59 -9.90
N LYS A 76 2.73 -14.97 -9.27
CA LYS A 76 2.54 -13.87 -8.33
C LYS A 76 2.16 -12.57 -9.05
N ASN A 77 1.15 -11.87 -8.55
CA ASN A 77 0.73 -10.53 -9.01
C ASN A 77 0.44 -10.42 -10.53
N LEU A 78 0.02 -11.52 -11.18
CA LEU A 78 -0.12 -11.56 -12.64
C LEU A 78 -1.38 -10.81 -13.14
N LEU A 79 -2.51 -10.99 -12.47
CA LEU A 79 -3.76 -10.35 -12.88
C LEU A 79 -3.92 -9.06 -12.11
N GLY A 80 -4.10 -7.94 -12.78
CA GLY A 80 -4.12 -6.65 -12.10
C GLY A 80 -4.64 -5.51 -12.95
N THR A 81 -4.84 -4.37 -12.28
CA THR A 81 -5.29 -3.12 -12.88
C THR A 81 -4.57 -1.93 -12.26
N MET A 82 -4.59 -0.79 -12.94
CA MET A 82 -4.22 0.50 -12.37
C MET A 82 -5.51 1.22 -11.97
N TYR A 83 -5.95 1.04 -10.71
CA TYR A 83 -7.22 1.58 -10.22
C TYR A 83 -7.02 2.27 -8.86
N PRO A 84 -6.78 3.59 -8.83
CA PRO A 84 -6.48 4.31 -7.60
C PRO A 84 -7.67 4.32 -6.63
N PRO A 85 -7.43 4.31 -5.31
CA PRO A 85 -8.46 4.66 -4.33
C PRO A 85 -8.80 6.14 -4.43
N GLN A 86 -10.01 6.52 -4.02
CA GLN A 86 -10.39 7.94 -3.92
C GLN A 86 -9.61 8.66 -2.81
N HIS A 87 -9.37 7.95 -1.70
CA HIS A 87 -8.63 8.44 -0.55
C HIS A 87 -7.77 7.34 0.04
N VAL A 88 -6.59 7.73 0.53
CA VAL A 88 -5.72 6.90 1.37
C VAL A 88 -5.63 7.58 2.74
N ILE A 89 -6.01 6.87 3.80
CA ILE A 89 -6.00 7.38 5.18
C ILE A 89 -4.87 6.70 5.93
N VAL A 90 -3.73 7.38 6.06
CA VAL A 90 -2.54 6.85 6.72
C VAL A 90 -2.54 7.28 8.19
N HIS A 91 -2.49 6.30 9.10
CA HIS A 91 -2.35 6.54 10.54
C HIS A 91 -1.13 5.77 11.09
N PRO A 92 0.07 6.38 11.06
CA PRO A 92 1.34 5.72 11.45
C PRO A 92 1.34 5.03 12.81
N PRO A 93 0.64 5.53 13.85
CA PRO A 93 0.53 4.82 15.13
C PRO A 93 -0.06 3.40 15.02
N LEU A 94 -0.86 3.06 13.99
CA LEU A 94 -1.30 1.67 13.79
C LEU A 94 -0.13 0.70 13.58
N ALA A 95 0.98 1.17 13.02
CA ALA A 95 2.14 0.31 12.78
C ALA A 95 2.84 -0.13 14.07
N THR A 96 2.63 0.56 15.20
CA THR A 96 3.31 0.22 16.46
C THR A 96 2.76 -1.06 17.09
N THR A 97 1.54 -1.47 16.72
CA THR A 97 0.88 -2.70 17.20
C THR A 97 1.26 -3.95 16.40
N LEU A 98 2.02 -3.79 15.31
CA LEU A 98 2.51 -4.90 14.49
C LEU A 98 3.50 -5.76 15.28
N ASP A 99 3.62 -7.04 14.92
CA ASP A 99 4.76 -7.83 15.36
C ASP A 99 6.09 -7.29 14.77
N ASP A 100 7.20 -7.70 15.37
CA ASP A 100 8.54 -7.28 14.96
C ASP A 100 8.83 -7.59 13.50
N HIS A 101 8.43 -8.76 13.02
CA HIS A 101 8.68 -9.17 11.65
C HIS A 101 7.99 -8.22 10.65
N GLN A 102 6.72 -7.90 10.86
CA GLN A 102 5.94 -6.99 10.02
C GLN A 102 6.45 -5.56 10.10
N PHE A 103 6.81 -5.09 11.30
CA PHE A 103 7.36 -3.74 11.48
C PHE A 103 8.71 -3.60 10.76
N PHE A 104 9.67 -4.48 11.04
CA PHE A 104 11.00 -4.39 10.44
C PHE A 104 11.01 -4.71 8.95
N SER A 105 10.08 -5.54 8.44
CA SER A 105 9.88 -5.71 7.01
C SER A 105 9.48 -4.39 6.34
N GLY A 106 8.56 -3.63 6.94
CA GLY A 106 8.19 -2.31 6.42
C GLY A 106 9.31 -1.27 6.56
N LEU A 107 10.07 -1.31 7.66
CA LEU A 107 11.23 -0.44 7.84
C LEU A 107 12.32 -0.69 6.79
N GLY A 108 12.53 -1.96 6.41
CA GLY A 108 13.46 -2.31 5.34
C GLY A 108 13.11 -1.64 4.00
N GLU A 109 11.81 -1.61 3.66
CA GLU A 109 11.35 -0.92 2.45
C GLU A 109 11.55 0.59 2.54
N ILE A 110 11.29 1.20 3.70
CA ILE A 110 11.59 2.62 3.94
C ILE A 110 13.09 2.90 3.73
N VAL A 111 13.97 2.07 4.29
CA VAL A 111 15.43 2.20 4.11
C VAL A 111 15.80 2.11 2.64
N LYS A 112 15.25 1.13 1.90
CA LYS A 112 15.46 0.98 0.46
C LYS A 112 15.09 2.26 -0.29
N MET A 113 13.90 2.81 -0.01
CA MET A 113 13.44 4.04 -0.67
C MET A 113 14.36 5.23 -0.42
N HIS A 114 14.90 5.37 0.80
CA HIS A 114 15.83 6.46 1.12
C HIS A 114 17.21 6.27 0.48
N ILE A 115 17.70 5.03 0.36
CA ILE A 115 18.94 4.73 -0.39
C ILE A 115 18.78 5.13 -1.86
N VAL A 116 17.67 4.76 -2.48
CA VAL A 116 17.36 5.10 -3.87
C VAL A 116 17.23 6.63 -4.06
N ALA A 117 16.72 7.33 -3.06
CA ALA A 117 16.56 8.79 -3.10
C ALA A 117 17.89 9.57 -3.00
N GLY A 118 18.93 8.98 -2.42
CA GLY A 118 20.27 9.55 -2.36
C GLY A 118 20.78 9.82 -0.94
N HIS A 119 22.03 10.28 -0.87
CA HIS A 119 22.81 10.40 0.37
C HIS A 119 22.10 11.22 1.47
N ASP A 120 21.56 12.39 1.12
CA ASP A 120 20.94 13.28 2.10
C ASP A 120 19.68 12.68 2.74
N ASP A 121 18.91 11.89 1.98
CA ASP A 121 17.74 11.17 2.49
C ASP A 121 18.16 10.06 3.47
N VAL A 122 19.26 9.36 3.18
CA VAL A 122 19.84 8.35 4.08
C VAL A 122 20.28 8.97 5.41
N VAL A 123 21.05 10.06 5.38
CA VAL A 123 21.54 10.73 6.60
C VAL A 123 20.39 11.20 7.49
N ARG A 124 19.32 11.74 6.88
CA ARG A 124 18.11 12.15 7.61
C ARG A 124 17.38 10.98 8.26
N LEU A 125 17.32 9.82 7.60
CA LEU A 125 16.69 8.61 8.15
C LEU A 125 17.55 8.02 9.27
N GLU A 126 18.86 7.92 9.06
CA GLU A 126 19.83 7.38 10.02
C GLU A 126 19.78 8.12 11.37
N ALA A 127 19.70 9.45 11.34
CA ALA A 127 19.57 10.28 12.54
C ALA A 127 18.35 9.93 13.42
N ARG A 128 17.34 9.23 12.87
CA ARG A 128 16.12 8.80 13.56
C ARG A 128 16.05 7.29 13.80
N MET A 129 17.04 6.53 13.34
CA MET A 129 16.98 5.07 13.32
C MET A 129 16.78 4.45 14.70
N ALA A 130 17.46 4.98 15.72
CA ALA A 130 17.29 4.50 17.10
C ALA A 130 15.85 4.67 17.62
N ALA A 131 15.21 5.80 17.30
CA ALA A 131 13.81 6.05 17.66
C ALA A 131 12.83 5.20 16.83
N LEU A 132 13.15 4.92 15.56
CA LEU A 132 12.39 4.01 14.70
C LEU A 132 12.43 2.57 15.21
N CYS A 133 13.59 2.07 15.62
CA CYS A 133 13.73 0.74 16.23
C CYS A 133 12.94 0.62 17.54
N ARG A 134 12.76 1.73 18.27
CA ARG A 134 11.89 1.82 19.45
C ARG A 134 10.43 2.14 19.14
N ARG A 135 10.07 2.29 17.86
CA ARG A 135 8.71 2.59 17.36
C ARG A 135 8.11 3.87 17.92
N GLU A 136 8.94 4.88 18.18
CA GLU A 136 8.46 6.16 18.69
C GLU A 136 7.52 6.81 17.66
N PRO A 137 6.26 7.14 18.03
CA PRO A 137 5.25 7.59 17.06
C PRO A 137 5.66 8.79 16.18
N PRO A 138 6.39 9.81 16.69
CA PRO A 138 6.89 10.90 15.85
C PRO A 138 7.89 10.43 14.79
N ALA A 139 8.80 9.51 15.16
CA ALA A 139 9.80 8.98 14.24
C ALA A 139 9.13 8.15 13.14
N VAL A 140 8.20 7.25 13.51
CA VAL A 140 7.44 6.42 12.55
C VAL A 140 6.64 7.31 11.59
N SER A 141 5.98 8.35 12.11
CA SER A 141 5.19 9.27 11.28
C SER A 141 6.04 10.01 10.25
N GLU A 142 7.23 10.47 10.64
CA GLU A 142 8.14 11.16 9.74
C GLU A 142 8.77 10.22 8.70
N ALA A 143 9.11 8.99 9.09
CA ALA A 143 9.64 7.98 8.17
C ALA A 143 8.61 7.56 7.10
N VAL A 144 7.34 7.39 7.50
CA VAL A 144 6.25 7.13 6.56
C VAL A 144 6.08 8.31 5.60
N ARG A 145 6.05 9.54 6.12
CA ARG A 145 5.88 10.76 5.31
C ARG A 145 7.00 10.95 4.29
N SER A 146 8.25 10.81 4.72
CA SER A 146 9.42 10.96 3.86
C SER A 146 9.47 9.87 2.79
N SER A 147 9.18 8.61 3.13
CA SER A 147 9.08 7.50 2.17
C SER A 147 8.02 7.77 1.09
N LEU A 148 6.83 8.21 1.49
CA LEU A 148 5.76 8.55 0.53
C LEU A 148 6.14 9.74 -0.38
N ARG A 149 6.83 10.75 0.16
CA ARG A 149 7.33 11.88 -0.65
C ARG A 149 8.35 11.43 -1.68
N ILE A 150 9.28 10.55 -1.30
CA ILE A 150 10.25 9.98 -2.23
C ILE A 150 9.51 9.24 -3.35
N LYS A 151 8.60 8.34 -2.98
CA LYS A 151 7.84 7.54 -3.95
C LYS A 151 6.94 8.39 -4.85
N GLN A 152 6.37 9.48 -4.32
CA GLN A 152 5.60 10.43 -5.11
C GLN A 152 6.43 11.01 -6.26
N ARG A 153 7.69 11.42 -6.03
CA ARG A 153 8.58 11.91 -7.10
C ARG A 153 8.72 10.90 -8.25
N PHE A 154 8.93 9.63 -7.92
CA PHE A 154 9.03 8.56 -8.92
C PHE A 154 7.70 8.30 -9.66
N ILE A 155 6.56 8.42 -8.98
CA ILE A 155 5.24 8.26 -9.61
C ILE A 155 4.94 9.43 -10.56
N GLU A 156 5.30 10.65 -10.17
CA GLU A 156 5.11 11.85 -11.01
C GLU A 156 5.96 11.80 -12.28
N GLU A 157 7.14 11.17 -12.22
CA GLU A 157 7.99 10.92 -13.39
C GLU A 157 7.52 9.73 -14.25
N ASP A 158 6.96 8.68 -13.65
CA ASP A 158 6.54 7.44 -14.35
C ASP A 158 5.27 6.83 -13.72
N GLU A 159 4.11 7.45 -13.99
CA GLU A 159 2.81 7.06 -13.42
C GLU A 159 2.45 5.60 -13.75
N PHE A 160 2.71 5.18 -15.00
CA PHE A 160 2.31 3.88 -15.54
C PHE A 160 3.39 2.80 -15.44
N ASP A 161 4.47 3.04 -14.71
CA ASP A 161 5.52 2.05 -14.42
C ASP A 161 6.17 1.46 -15.68
N ARG A 162 6.52 2.31 -16.65
CA ARG A 162 7.11 1.89 -17.93
C ARG A 162 8.64 1.81 -17.90
N GLY A 163 9.29 2.35 -16.87
CA GLY A 163 10.74 2.40 -16.77
C GLY A 163 11.26 2.64 -15.35
N LEU A 164 11.47 3.91 -14.99
CA LEU A 164 12.22 4.36 -13.80
C LEU A 164 11.66 3.85 -12.46
N ARG A 165 10.38 3.47 -12.42
CA ARG A 165 9.68 3.01 -11.21
C ARG A 165 9.87 1.51 -10.87
N ARG A 166 10.66 0.76 -11.65
CA ARG A 166 11.03 -0.65 -11.37
C ARG A 166 12.09 -0.77 -10.25
N LEU A 167 11.79 -0.20 -9.07
CA LEU A 167 12.62 -0.13 -7.86
C LEU A 167 12.25 -1.21 -6.82
#